data_AF-A0A952ALI6-F1
#
_entry.id   AF-A0A952ALI6-F1
#
_cell.length_a   1.000
_cell.length_b   1.000
_cell.length_c   1.000
_cell.angle_alpha   90.00
_cell.angle_beta   90.00
_cell.angle_gamma   90.00
#
_symmetry.space_group_name_H-M   'P 1'
#
loop_
_entity.id
_entity.type
_entity.pdbx_description
1 polymer ?
#
loop_
_entity_poly.entity_id
_entity_poly.type
_entity_poly.pdbx_seq_one_letter_code
_entity_poly.pdbx_strand_id
1 'polypeptide(L)'
;MNPNLIVIKSPRFSFFSERKTTRENFKLGVNTTFILSVFFIGILGIYYVWILNVNATKGYNIRTLELKKNNLVVENELLEVKILELESLASLTKWEGIKNMEKLNGGEYLVVKDSAGYAFNY
;
A
#
# COMPACT_ATOMS: atom_id res chain seq x y z
N MET A 1 94.89 15.76 43.31
CA MET A 1 94.38 14.64 42.50
C MET A 1 92.90 14.45 42.81
N ASN A 2 92.13 14.09 41.78
CA ASN A 2 90.71 14.40 41.53
C ASN A 2 89.67 14.02 42.61
N PRO A 3 88.67 14.89 42.88
CA PRO A 3 87.39 14.45 43.41
C PRO A 3 86.59 13.76 42.29
N ASN A 4 86.37 12.45 42.42
CA ASN A 4 85.45 11.73 41.56
C ASN A 4 84.01 12.17 41.88
N LEU A 5 83.48 13.08 41.07
CA LEU A 5 82.06 13.43 41.07
C LEU A 5 81.28 12.30 40.35
N ILE A 6 80.60 11.46 41.12
CA ILE A 6 79.64 10.50 40.58
C ILE A 6 78.39 11.29 40.20
N VAL A 7 78.28 11.66 38.92
CA VAL A 7 77.06 12.27 38.37
C VAL A 7 76.04 11.17 38.16
N ILE A 8 75.12 11.00 39.12
CA ILE A 8 73.95 10.13 38.97
C ILE A 8 73.02 10.80 37.96
N LYS A 9 73.02 10.29 36.73
CA LYS A 9 72.10 10.74 35.69
C LYS A 9 70.69 10.29 36.08
N SER A 10 69.84 11.24 36.51
CA SER A 10 68.44 10.96 36.80
C SER A 10 67.76 10.30 35.60
N PRO A 11 66.98 9.22 35.78
CA PRO A 11 66.30 8.56 34.66
C PRO A 11 65.32 9.55 34.02
N ARG A 12 65.53 9.86 32.74
CA ARG A 12 64.55 10.59 31.93
C ARG A 12 63.42 9.63 31.60
N PHE A 13 62.35 9.66 32.40
CA PHE A 13 61.11 9.02 32.03
C PHE A 13 60.47 9.81 30.87
N SER A 14 60.25 9.15 29.73
CA SER A 14 59.44 9.70 28.66
C SER A 14 57.99 9.78 29.16
N PHE A 15 57.52 10.98 29.47
CA PHE A 15 56.13 11.23 29.82
C PHE A 15 55.23 10.91 28.62
N PHE A 16 54.74 9.67 28.54
CA PHE A 16 53.60 9.33 27.70
C PHE A 16 52.34 9.83 28.41
N SER A 17 51.90 11.03 28.06
CA SER A 17 50.61 11.54 28.51
C SER A 17 49.51 10.76 27.81
N GLU A 18 48.70 10.00 28.56
CA GLU A 18 47.49 9.33 28.05
C GLU A 18 46.56 10.30 27.30
N ARG A 19 46.59 11.59 27.67
CA ARG A 19 45.82 12.67 27.06
C ARG A 19 46.22 12.94 25.60
N LYS A 20 47.45 12.62 25.20
CA LYS A 20 47.91 12.75 23.81
C LYS A 20 47.50 11.54 22.97
N THR A 21 47.65 10.33 23.51
CA THR A 21 47.24 9.08 22.87
C THR A 21 45.72 9.00 22.64
N THR A 22 44.91 9.41 23.61
CA THR A 22 43.44 9.47 23.46
C THR A 22 42.99 10.48 22.39
N ARG A 23 43.71 11.59 22.24
CA ARG A 23 43.42 12.62 21.23
C ARG A 23 43.86 12.21 19.82
N GLU A 24 44.86 11.35 19.69
CA GLU A 24 45.28 10.74 18.42
C GLU A 24 44.31 9.62 17.98
N ASN A 25 43.77 8.85 18.94
CA ASN A 25 42.76 7.81 18.68
C ASN A 25 41.38 8.37 18.29
N PHE A 26 41.06 9.64 18.62
CA PHE A 26 39.82 10.32 18.23
C PHE A 26 39.97 11.15 16.94
N LYS A 27 40.77 10.67 15.99
CA LYS A 27 40.77 11.17 14.61
C LYS A 27 40.22 10.09 13.72
N LEU A 28 38.90 10.01 13.63
CA LEU A 28 38.28 9.46 12.43
C LEU A 28 38.84 10.30 11.26
N GLY A 29 39.78 9.72 10.51
CA GLY A 29 40.43 10.42 9.42
C GLY A 29 39.37 10.85 8.41
N VAL A 30 39.57 12.01 7.76
CA VAL A 30 38.64 12.53 6.74
C VAL A 30 38.31 11.45 5.69
N ASN A 31 39.27 10.59 5.35
CA ASN A 31 39.09 9.48 4.43
C ASN A 31 38.16 8.40 4.98
N THR A 32 38.26 8.03 6.27
CA THR A 32 37.40 6.99 6.85
C THR A 32 35.97 7.48 7.01
N THR A 33 35.77 8.75 7.40
CA THR A 33 34.44 9.37 7.43
C THR A 33 33.83 9.49 6.03
N PHE A 34 34.64 9.79 5.02
CA PHE A 34 34.19 9.87 3.63
C PHE A 34 33.72 8.50 3.11
N ILE A 35 34.53 7.45 3.29
CA ILE A 35 34.19 6.08 2.90
C ILE A 35 32.92 5.62 3.62
N LEU A 36 32.80 5.89 4.92
CA LEU A 36 31.61 5.56 5.70
C LEU A 36 30.36 6.30 5.19
N SER A 37 30.48 7.58 4.83
CA SER A 37 29.36 8.35 4.29
C SER A 37 28.87 7.80 2.94
N VAL A 38 29.77 7.44 2.03
CA VAL A 38 29.43 6.83 0.74
C VAL A 38 28.73 5.48 0.95
N PHE A 39 29.20 4.69 1.91
CA PHE A 39 28.57 3.43 2.28
C PHE A 39 27.13 3.62 2.78
N PHE A 40 26.90 4.60 3.66
CA PHE A 40 25.55 4.91 4.14
C PHE A 40 24.63 5.41 3.01
N ILE A 41 25.14 6.24 2.10
CA ILE A 41 24.39 6.68 0.92
C ILE A 41 24.01 5.47 0.05
N GLY A 42 24.93 4.52 -0.15
CA GLY A 42 24.65 3.28 -0.88
C GLY A 42 23.54 2.44 -0.23
N ILE A 43 23.60 2.24 1.09
CA ILE A 43 22.54 1.53 1.83
C ILE A 43 21.20 2.24 1.70
N LEU A 44 21.18 3.57 1.87
CA LEU A 44 19.96 4.37 1.72
C LEU A 44 19.37 4.25 0.31
N GLY A 45 20.21 4.20 -0.73
CA GLY A 45 19.77 3.99 -2.10
C GLY A 45 19.10 2.62 -2.29
N ILE A 46 19.70 1.55 -1.78
CA ILE A 46 19.11 0.20 -1.85
C ILE A 46 17.80 0.14 -1.07
N TYR A 47 17.78 0.72 0.13
CA TYR A 47 16.58 0.81 0.96
C TYR A 47 15.45 1.59 0.26
N TYR A 48 15.79 2.68 -0.44
CA TYR A 48 14.85 3.49 -1.20
C TYR A 48 14.21 2.73 -2.36
N VAL A 49 14.99 1.95 -3.11
CA VAL A 49 14.43 1.10 -4.18
C VAL A 49 13.55 0.00 -3.59
N TRP A 50 13.95 -0.58 -2.46
CA TRP A 50 13.16 -1.62 -1.81
C TRP A 50 11.79 -1.09 -1.31
N ILE A 51 11.76 0.07 -0.63
CA ILE A 51 10.50 0.66 -0.17
C ILE A 51 9.57 1.02 -1.34
N LEU A 52 10.12 1.48 -2.47
CA LEU A 52 9.33 1.73 -3.68
C LEU A 52 8.66 0.45 -4.20
N ASN A 53 9.41 -0.65 -4.30
CA ASN A 53 8.87 -1.94 -4.76
C ASN A 53 7.80 -2.49 -3.81
N VAL A 54 8.01 -2.39 -2.50
CA VAL A 54 7.02 -2.81 -1.50
C VAL A 54 5.76 -1.94 -1.59
N ASN A 55 5.92 -0.62 -1.71
CA ASN A 55 4.78 0.29 -1.82
C ASN A 55 4.00 0.09 -3.12
N ALA A 56 4.68 -0.15 -4.25
CA ALA A 56 4.02 -0.52 -5.50
C ALA A 56 3.19 -1.78 -5.33
N THR A 57 3.75 -2.83 -4.72
CA THR A 57 3.06 -4.09 -4.45
C THR A 57 1.82 -3.90 -3.56
N LYS A 58 1.95 -3.10 -2.49
CA LYS A 58 0.83 -2.73 -1.62
C LYS A 58 -0.26 -1.98 -2.39
N GLY A 59 0.11 -1.07 -3.29
CA GLY A 59 -0.83 -0.35 -4.16
C GLY A 59 -1.65 -1.28 -5.04
N TYR A 60 -1.01 -2.27 -5.68
CA TYR A 60 -1.71 -3.28 -6.47
C TYR A 60 -2.66 -4.12 -5.61
N ASN A 61 -2.25 -4.53 -4.41
CA ASN A 61 -3.09 -5.29 -3.50
C ASN A 61 -4.33 -4.47 -3.05
N ILE A 62 -4.15 -3.18 -2.74
CA ILE A 62 -5.27 -2.30 -2.40
C ILE A 62 -6.23 -2.18 -3.57
N ARG A 63 -5.70 -1.97 -4.79
CA ARG A 63 -6.52 -1.83 -5.99
C ARG A 63 -7.33 -3.09 -6.29
N THR A 64 -6.72 -4.27 -6.16
CA THR A 64 -7.42 -5.54 -6.37
C THR A 64 -8.48 -5.80 -5.31
N LEU A 65 -8.22 -5.44 -4.05
CA LEU A 65 -9.21 -5.51 -2.97
C LEU A 65 -10.39 -4.56 -3.20
N GLU A 66 -10.12 -3.34 -3.67
CA GLU A 66 -11.15 -2.36 -4.01
C GLU A 66 -12.05 -2.84 -5.16
N LEU A 67 -11.46 -3.42 -6.22
CA LEU A 67 -12.23 -4.01 -7.32
C LEU A 67 -13.10 -5.17 -6.84
N LYS A 68 -12.55 -6.07 -6.01
CA LYS A 68 -13.32 -7.19 -5.43
C LYS A 68 -14.48 -6.69 -4.56
N LYS A 69 -14.22 -5.68 -3.73
CA LYS A 69 -15.27 -5.04 -2.91
C LYS A 69 -16.39 -4.50 -3.79
N ASN A 70 -16.06 -3.72 -4.82
CA ASN A 70 -17.07 -3.12 -5.69
C ASN A 70 -17.89 -4.18 -6.43
N ASN A 71 -17.26 -5.25 -6.92
CA ASN A 71 -17.97 -6.35 -7.55
C ASN A 71 -18.96 -7.02 -6.58
N LEU A 72 -18.55 -7.26 -5.34
CA LEU A 72 -19.42 -7.84 -4.31
C LEU A 72 -20.59 -6.93 -3.94
N VAL A 73 -20.39 -5.60 -3.93
CA VAL A 73 -21.48 -4.64 -3.70
C VAL A 73 -22.50 -4.72 -4.84
N VAL A 74 -22.05 -4.70 -6.09
CA VAL A 74 -22.95 -4.82 -7.25
C VAL A 74 -23.70 -6.15 -7.24
N GLU A 75 -23.03 -7.25 -6.90
CA GLU A 75 -23.68 -8.56 -6.79
C GLU A 75 -24.76 -8.57 -5.69
N ASN A 76 -24.49 -7.94 -4.56
CA ASN A 76 -25.45 -7.83 -3.47
C ASN A 76 -26.68 -6.99 -3.87
N GLU A 77 -26.47 -5.84 -4.51
CA GLU A 77 -27.55 -5.00 -5.03
C GLU A 77 -28.43 -5.76 -6.04
N LEU A 78 -27.82 -6.55 -6.94
CA LEU A 78 -28.57 -7.38 -7.89
C LEU A 78 -29.39 -8.47 -7.18
N LEU A 79 -28.84 -9.09 -6.14
CA LEU A 79 -29.55 -10.09 -5.34
C LEU A 79 -30.73 -9.46 -4.60
N GLU A 80 -30.56 -8.26 -4.05
CA GLU A 80 -31.62 -7.52 -3.35
C GLU A 80 -32.79 -7.19 -4.29
N VAL A 81 -32.49 -6.69 -5.51
CA VAL A 81 -33.51 -6.45 -6.54
C VAL A 81 -34.28 -7.74 -6.87
N LYS A 82 -33.58 -8.87 -7.00
CA LYS A 82 -34.20 -10.15 -7.29
C LYS A 82 -35.08 -10.66 -6.14
N ILE A 83 -34.70 -10.40 -4.90
CA ILE A 83 -35.53 -10.70 -3.72
C ILE A 83 -36.81 -9.88 -3.77
N LEU A 84 -36.73 -8.58 -4.04
CA LEU A 84 -37.90 -7.70 -4.15
C LEU A 84 -38.83 -8.12 -5.29
N GLU A 85 -38.29 -8.55 -6.43
CA GLU A 85 -39.08 -9.08 -7.54
C GLU A 85 -39.84 -10.34 -7.12
N LEU A 86 -39.16 -11.29 -6.48
CA LEU A 86 -39.78 -12.53 -5.99
C LEU A 86 -40.84 -12.25 -4.91
N GLU A 87 -40.59 -11.31 -4.00
CA GLU A 87 -41.54 -10.90 -2.97
C GLU A 87 -42.77 -10.23 -3.59
N SER A 88 -42.58 -9.37 -4.60
CA SER A 88 -43.66 -8.76 -5.37
C SER A 88 -44.52 -9.81 -6.07
N LEU A 89 -43.89 -10.77 -6.78
CA LEU A 89 -44.60 -11.88 -7.43
C LEU A 89 -45.36 -12.75 -6.42
N ALA A 90 -44.75 -13.04 -5.27
CA ALA A 90 -45.39 -13.81 -4.20
C ALA A 90 -46.59 -13.04 -3.60
N SER A 91 -46.45 -11.72 -3.43
CA SER A 91 -47.52 -10.83 -2.95
C SER A 91 -48.70 -10.81 -3.93
N LEU A 92 -48.43 -10.62 -5.23
CA LEU A 92 -49.44 -10.70 -6.28
C LEU A 92 -50.15 -12.05 -6.28
N THR A 93 -49.39 -13.15 -6.23
CA THR A 93 -49.96 -14.52 -6.23
C THR A 93 -50.86 -14.78 -5.01
N LYS A 94 -50.54 -14.20 -3.86
CA LYS A 94 -51.33 -14.32 -2.63
C LYS A 94 -52.52 -13.35 -2.58
N TRP A 95 -52.55 -12.32 -3.43
CA TRP A 95 -53.61 -11.33 -3.43
C TRP A 95 -54.94 -11.96 -3.85
N GLU A 96 -55.95 -11.87 -2.98
CA GLU A 96 -57.27 -12.45 -3.20
C GLU A 96 -57.96 -11.96 -4.48
N GLY A 97 -57.58 -10.78 -4.99
CA GLY A 97 -58.09 -10.23 -6.25
C GLY A 97 -57.84 -11.13 -7.46
N ILE A 98 -56.79 -11.96 -7.46
CA ILE A 98 -56.53 -12.93 -8.53
C ILE A 98 -57.64 -13.98 -8.65
N LYS A 99 -58.26 -14.40 -7.52
CA LYS A 99 -59.37 -15.36 -7.56
C LYS A 99 -60.63 -14.77 -8.21
N ASN A 100 -60.74 -13.45 -8.23
CA ASN A 100 -61.86 -12.71 -8.80
C ASN A 100 -61.53 -12.15 -10.21
N MET A 101 -60.38 -12.48 -10.80
CA MET A 101 -60.04 -12.07 -12.16
C MET A 101 -60.85 -12.88 -13.17
N GLU A 102 -61.61 -12.18 -14.02
CA GLU A 102 -62.40 -12.77 -15.09
C GLU A 102 -61.51 -13.09 -16.31
N LYS A 103 -61.75 -14.23 -16.94
CA LYS A 103 -60.96 -14.70 -18.09
C LYS A 103 -61.40 -13.93 -19.34
N LEU A 104 -60.53 -13.05 -19.86
CA LEU A 104 -60.82 -12.30 -21.09
C LEU A 104 -60.92 -13.25 -22.30
N ASN A 105 -62.13 -13.36 -22.86
CA ASN A 105 -62.40 -14.14 -24.07
C ASN A 105 -62.49 -13.16 -25.25
N GLY A 106 -61.37 -12.96 -25.96
CA GLY A 106 -61.31 -12.12 -27.17
C GLY A 106 -60.91 -10.65 -26.97
N GLY A 107 -59.88 -10.39 -26.15
CA GLY A 107 -59.34 -9.03 -26.01
C GLY A 107 -58.63 -8.55 -27.28
N GLU A 108 -59.12 -7.47 -27.88
CA GLU A 108 -58.38 -6.73 -28.90
C GLU A 108 -57.30 -5.87 -28.24
N TYR A 109 -56.04 -6.10 -28.60
CA TYR A 109 -54.91 -5.32 -28.12
C TYR A 109 -54.76 -4.07 -29.00
N LEU A 110 -54.81 -2.88 -28.38
CA LEU A 110 -54.40 -1.65 -29.05
C LEU A 110 -52.88 -1.67 -29.20
N VAL A 111 -52.40 -2.14 -30.34
CA VAL A 111 -50.99 -2.01 -30.72
C VAL A 111 -50.78 -0.56 -31.14
N VAL A 112 -50.25 0.26 -30.24
CA VAL A 112 -49.70 1.56 -30.60
C VAL A 112 -48.48 1.30 -31.47
N LYS A 113 -48.64 1.48 -32.79
CA LYS A 113 -47.58 1.33 -33.77
C LYS A 113 -46.61 2.49 -33.58
N ASP A 114 -45.57 2.24 -32.78
CA ASP A 114 -44.52 3.21 -32.52
C ASP A 114 -43.83 3.55 -33.84
N SER A 115 -44.17 4.71 -34.38
CA SER A 115 -43.64 5.21 -35.65
C SER A 115 -42.35 5.96 -35.37
N ALA A 116 -41.35 5.26 -34.84
CA ALA A 116 -39.99 5.75 -34.74
C ALA A 116 -39.03 4.59 -35.02
N GLY A 117 -38.71 4.43 -36.31
CA GLY A 117 -37.63 3.57 -36.75
C GLY A 117 -36.31 4.11 -36.22
N TYR A 118 -35.81 3.54 -35.12
CA TYR A 118 -34.41 3.67 -34.77
C TYR A 118 -33.63 2.75 -35.71
N ALA A 119 -33.07 3.37 -36.75
CA ALA A 119 -32.06 2.76 -37.59
C ALA A 119 -30.85 2.41 -36.71
N PHE A 120 -30.65 1.14 -36.43
CA PHE A 120 -29.33 0.65 -36.07
C PHE A 120 -28.43 0.85 -37.28
N ASN A 121 -27.53 1.82 -37.21
CA ASN A 121 -26.31 1.82 -38.00
C ASN A 121 -25.18 1.31 -37.11
N TYR A 122 -24.40 0.40 -37.72
CA TYR A 122 -23.28 -0.38 -37.21
C TYR A 122 -22.28 0.37 -36.33
#